data_AF-A0A2N7RYM6-F1
#
_entry.id   AF-A0A2N7RYM6-F1
#
_cell.length_a   1.000
_cell.length_b   1.000
_cell.length_c   1.000
_cell.angle_alpha   90.00
_cell.angle_beta   90.00
_cell.angle_gamma   90.00
#
_symmetry.space_group_name_H-M   'P 1'
#
loop_
_entity.id
_entity.type
_entity.pdbx_description
1 polymer ?
#
loop_
_entity_poly.entity_id
_entity_poly.type
_entity_poly.pdbx_seq_one_letter_code
_entity_poly.pdbx_strand_id
1 'polypeptide(L)'
;MCDMCNGMTRKQVEAKADRQIRDHGRVVIFVEPDRMSQPFAYTVGLSRIGHPEFIVRGLNAEDSIQLLNGYSDSVLDCNEVFAHGHTGRWKDGTLLYFSKISSGIRKQVPMAYQRYGESTGLLEVLFVGRDIPYEYVVARHN
;
A
#
# COMPACT_ATOMS: atom_id res chain seq x y z
N MET A 1 10.84 1.25 -13.33
CA MET A 1 12.26 0.87 -13.23
C MET A 1 12.66 0.87 -11.77
N CYS A 2 12.86 -0.31 -11.18
CA CYS A 2 13.25 -0.49 -9.78
C CYS A 2 14.58 0.23 -9.45
N ASP A 3 14.68 0.86 -8.27
CA ASP A 3 15.89 1.58 -7.83
C ASP A 3 17.14 0.68 -7.79
N MET A 4 16.98 -0.61 -7.45
CA MET A 4 18.09 -1.57 -7.52
C MET A 4 18.47 -1.92 -8.95
N CYS A 5 17.50 -2.03 -9.86
CA CYS A 5 17.76 -2.20 -11.29
C CYS A 5 18.45 -0.96 -11.89
N ASN A 6 18.27 0.22 -11.28
CA ASN A 6 18.96 1.46 -11.60
C ASN A 6 20.35 1.60 -10.93
N GLY A 7 20.89 0.51 -10.35
CA GLY A 7 22.24 0.48 -9.79
C GLY A 7 22.36 0.92 -8.33
N MET A 8 21.26 1.16 -7.61
CA MET A 8 21.32 1.37 -6.16
C MET A 8 21.57 0.05 -5.43
N THR A 9 22.50 0.07 -4.48
CA THR A 9 22.65 -1.01 -3.49
C THR A 9 21.44 -1.04 -2.55
N ARG A 10 21.18 -2.20 -1.94
CA ARG A 10 20.12 -2.33 -0.91
C ARG A 10 20.23 -1.27 0.19
N LYS A 11 21.46 -0.98 0.65
CA LYS A 11 21.72 0.04 1.67
C LYS A 11 21.34 1.46 1.20
N GLN A 12 21.57 1.78 -0.08
CA GLN A 12 21.18 3.07 -0.66
C GLN A 12 19.66 3.18 -0.79
N VAL A 13 18.98 2.10 -1.18
CA VAL A 13 17.51 2.04 -1.22
C VAL A 13 16.94 2.23 0.18
N GLU A 14 17.47 1.52 1.18
CA GLU A 14 17.07 1.67 2.58
C GLU A 14 17.30 3.10 3.09
N ALA A 15 18.45 3.71 2.80
CA ALA A 15 18.74 5.09 3.18
C ALA A 15 17.85 6.11 2.47
N LYS A 16 17.46 5.85 1.20
CA LYS A 16 16.49 6.68 0.47
C LYS A 16 15.11 6.58 1.10
N ALA A 17 14.66 5.36 1.41
CA ALA A 17 13.42 5.13 2.13
C ALA A 17 13.41 5.82 3.50
N ASP A 18 14.51 5.76 4.26
CA ASP A 18 14.64 6.45 5.55
C ASP A 18 14.49 7.96 5.40
N ARG A 19 15.09 8.56 4.37
CA ARG A 19 14.93 9.98 4.10
C ARG A 19 13.47 10.32 3.79
N GLN A 20 12.83 9.57 2.91
CA GLN A 20 11.43 9.81 2.54
C GLN A 20 10.47 9.63 3.72
N ILE A 21 10.64 8.59 4.54
CA ILE A 21 9.83 8.38 5.74
C ILE A 21 10.00 9.51 6.76
N ARG A 22 11.23 10.01 6.93
CA ARG A 22 11.47 11.16 7.81
C ARG A 22 10.79 12.42 7.29
N ASP A 23 10.87 12.67 5.99
CA ASP A 23 10.47 13.94 5.39
C ASP A 23 8.95 13.99 5.06
N HIS A 24 8.33 12.83 4.83
CA HIS A 24 6.91 12.72 4.40
C HIS A 24 6.09 11.75 5.27
N GLY A 25 6.65 11.23 6.36
CA GLY A 25 6.00 10.19 7.19
C GLY A 25 5.95 8.79 6.56
N ARG A 26 6.21 8.67 5.24
CA ARG A 26 6.13 7.42 4.49
C ARG A 26 7.03 7.38 3.25
N VAL A 27 7.13 6.20 2.67
CA VAL A 27 7.55 5.97 1.27
C VAL A 27 6.61 4.96 0.60
N VAL A 28 6.45 5.06 -0.72
CA VAL A 28 5.79 4.02 -1.53
C VAL A 28 6.85 3.18 -2.23
N ILE A 29 6.79 1.87 -2.03
CA ILE A 29 7.66 0.90 -2.71
C ILE A 29 6.86 0.26 -3.84
N PHE A 30 7.33 0.43 -5.07
CA PHE A 30 6.81 -0.28 -6.24
C PHE A 30 7.68 -1.51 -6.54
N VAL A 31 7.04 -2.66 -6.68
CA VAL A 31 7.66 -3.92 -7.06
C VAL A 31 7.21 -4.26 -8.47
N GLU A 32 8.19 -4.35 -9.37
CA GLU A 32 7.98 -4.75 -10.76
C GLU A 32 7.48 -6.19 -10.84
N PRO A 33 6.70 -6.54 -11.87
CA PRO A 33 6.24 -7.90 -12.03
C PRO A 33 7.42 -8.84 -12.26
N ASP A 34 7.27 -10.09 -11.84
CA ASP A 34 8.12 -11.18 -12.26
C ASP A 34 7.31 -12.19 -13.10
N ARG A 35 7.92 -13.33 -13.45
CA ARG A 35 7.25 -14.36 -14.26
C ARG A 35 5.99 -14.95 -13.63
N MET A 36 5.84 -14.83 -12.31
CA MET A 36 4.80 -15.50 -11.53
C MET A 36 3.87 -14.53 -10.81
N SER A 37 4.15 -13.21 -10.84
CA SER A 37 3.41 -12.22 -10.07
C SER A 37 3.21 -10.91 -10.83
N GLN A 38 1.99 -10.36 -10.67
CA GLN A 38 1.63 -9.03 -11.17
C GLN A 38 2.38 -7.93 -10.38
N PRO A 39 2.57 -6.72 -10.95
CA PRO A 39 3.17 -5.63 -10.19
C PRO A 39 2.32 -5.30 -8.96
N PHE A 40 2.98 -4.79 -7.93
CA PHE A 40 2.30 -4.27 -6.76
C PHE A 40 3.09 -3.13 -6.13
N ALA A 41 2.40 -2.30 -5.38
CA ALA A 41 3.02 -1.27 -4.57
C ALA A 41 2.49 -1.30 -3.15
N TYR A 42 3.30 -0.85 -2.20
CA TYR A 42 2.88 -0.74 -0.81
C TYR A 42 3.50 0.46 -0.11
N THR A 43 2.83 0.97 0.91
CA THR A 43 3.37 2.02 1.79
C THR A 43 4.32 1.44 2.82
N VAL A 44 5.27 2.25 3.25
CA VAL A 44 6.13 1.99 4.41
C VAL A 44 6.17 3.26 5.24
N GLY A 45 5.67 3.22 6.47
CA GLY A 45 5.67 4.40 7.35
C GLY A 45 4.44 4.51 8.23
N LEU A 46 3.29 4.08 7.75
CA LEU A 46 2.00 4.24 8.44
C LEU A 46 1.96 3.45 9.75
N SER A 47 2.65 2.30 9.79
CA SER A 47 2.73 1.48 11.02
C SER A 47 3.38 2.23 12.18
N ARG A 48 4.25 3.23 11.90
CA ARG A 48 4.89 4.06 12.93
C ARG A 48 3.88 4.87 13.76
N ILE A 49 2.73 5.20 13.17
CA ILE A 49 1.64 5.94 13.83
C ILE A 49 0.44 5.03 14.18
N GLY A 50 0.63 3.70 14.11
CA GLY A 50 -0.40 2.73 14.45
C GLY A 50 -1.42 2.45 13.35
N HIS A 51 -1.23 2.98 12.14
CA HIS A 51 -2.12 2.70 11.00
C HIS A 51 -1.53 1.55 10.15
N PRO A 52 -2.35 0.61 9.62
CA PRO A 52 -1.88 -0.42 8.69
C PRO A 52 -1.19 0.17 7.45
N GLU A 53 -0.21 -0.52 6.87
CA GLU A 53 0.26 -0.16 5.53
C GLU A 53 -0.82 -0.48 4.49
N PHE A 54 -0.79 0.24 3.36
CA PHE A 54 -1.60 -0.08 2.19
C PHE A 54 -0.80 -0.90 1.19
N ILE A 55 -1.45 -1.81 0.48
CA ILE A 55 -0.92 -2.51 -0.68
C ILE A 55 -1.94 -2.50 -1.82
N VAL A 56 -1.49 -2.27 -3.05
CA VAL A 56 -2.31 -2.35 -4.27
C VAL A 56 -1.61 -3.20 -5.31
N ARG A 57 -2.37 -3.93 -6.12
CA ARG A 57 -1.85 -4.83 -7.15
C ARG A 57 -2.42 -4.52 -8.53
N GLY A 58 -1.67 -4.91 -9.56
CA GLY A 58 -2.10 -4.85 -10.96
C GLY A 58 -2.10 -3.44 -11.57
N LEU A 59 -1.64 -2.43 -10.84
CA LEU A 59 -1.46 -1.07 -11.35
C LEU A 59 -0.03 -0.85 -11.86
N ASN A 60 0.12 0.08 -12.80
CA ASN A 60 1.44 0.60 -13.18
C ASN A 60 2.04 1.43 -12.02
N ALA A 61 3.31 1.80 -12.14
CA ALA A 61 4.02 2.51 -11.07
C ALA A 61 3.42 3.89 -10.77
N GLU A 62 3.03 4.64 -11.79
CA GLU A 62 2.48 5.99 -11.66
C GLU A 62 1.14 5.98 -10.92
N ASP A 63 0.19 5.17 -11.38
CA ASP A 63 -1.13 5.03 -10.75
C ASP A 63 -1.03 4.45 -9.34
N SER A 64 -0.10 3.51 -9.11
CA SER A 64 0.14 2.96 -7.78
C SER A 64 0.64 4.02 -6.81
N ILE A 65 1.62 4.83 -7.22
CA ILE A 65 2.19 5.89 -6.39
C ILE A 65 1.14 6.96 -6.13
N GLN A 66 0.39 7.37 -7.15
CA GLN A 66 -0.67 8.37 -7.00
C GLN A 66 -1.76 7.89 -6.03
N LEU A 67 -2.22 6.65 -6.18
CA LEU A 67 -3.25 6.06 -5.31
C LEU A 67 -2.78 6.00 -3.87
N LEU A 68 -1.62 5.39 -3.65
CA LEU A 68 -1.13 5.17 -2.31
C LEU A 68 -0.77 6.49 -1.63
N ASN A 69 -0.20 7.46 -2.35
CA ASN A 69 0.04 8.80 -1.80
C ASN A 69 -1.26 9.46 -1.36
N GLY A 70 -2.30 9.50 -2.20
CA GLY A 70 -3.56 10.15 -1.82
C GLY A 70 -4.17 9.59 -0.53
N TYR A 71 -4.26 8.26 -0.41
CA TYR A 71 -4.80 7.65 0.81
C TYR A 71 -3.91 7.80 2.03
N SER A 72 -2.59 7.80 1.85
CA SER A 72 -1.68 8.00 2.97
C SER A 72 -1.49 9.46 3.35
N ASP A 73 -1.75 10.42 2.45
CA ASP A 73 -1.91 11.84 2.79
C ASP A 73 -3.16 12.01 3.67
N SER A 74 -4.29 11.41 3.31
CA SER A 74 -5.49 11.39 4.17
C SER A 74 -5.21 10.87 5.58
N VAL A 75 -4.43 9.78 5.71
CA VAL A 75 -4.04 9.25 7.02
C VAL A 75 -3.12 10.21 7.77
N LEU A 76 -2.08 10.74 7.13
CA LEU A 76 -1.04 11.52 7.80
C LEU A 76 -1.47 12.97 8.10
N ASP A 77 -2.20 13.59 7.18
CA ASP A 77 -2.53 15.02 7.24
C ASP A 77 -3.92 15.26 7.83
N CYS A 78 -4.87 14.34 7.57
CA CYS A 78 -6.26 14.45 8.04
C CYS A 78 -6.58 13.50 9.20
N ASN A 79 -5.62 12.66 9.62
CA ASN A 79 -5.81 11.65 10.67
C ASN A 79 -6.97 10.69 10.35
N GLU A 80 -7.23 10.44 9.06
CA GLU A 80 -8.22 9.45 8.63
C GLU A 80 -7.77 8.04 9.02
N VAL A 81 -8.74 7.20 9.41
CA VAL A 81 -8.48 5.81 9.81
C VAL A 81 -9.15 4.86 8.82
N PHE A 82 -8.35 4.00 8.20
CA PHE A 82 -8.84 2.94 7.34
C PHE A 82 -8.78 1.59 8.03
N ALA A 83 -9.81 0.78 7.81
CA ALA A 83 -9.92 -0.56 8.36
C ALA A 83 -10.55 -1.52 7.34
N HIS A 84 -10.56 -2.80 7.67
CA HIS A 84 -11.28 -3.79 6.87
C HIS A 84 -12.74 -3.38 6.69
N GLY A 85 -13.24 -3.44 5.46
CA GLY A 85 -14.64 -3.11 5.16
C GLY A 85 -14.86 -1.65 4.79
N HIS A 86 -13.88 -0.77 4.98
CA HIS A 86 -14.00 0.60 4.49
C HIS A 86 -14.02 0.63 2.96
N THR A 87 -14.66 1.67 2.42
CA THR A 87 -14.68 1.96 1.00
C THR A 87 -14.03 3.30 0.72
N GLY A 88 -13.57 3.49 -0.51
CA GLY A 88 -12.98 4.73 -0.98
C GLY A 88 -13.29 4.96 -2.46
N ARG A 89 -12.81 6.06 -3.01
CA ARG A 89 -12.95 6.39 -4.43
C ARG A 89 -11.59 6.56 -5.08
N TRP A 90 -11.49 6.16 -6.34
CA TRP A 90 -10.36 6.51 -7.19
C TRP A 90 -10.63 7.77 -8.01
N LYS A 91 -9.61 8.29 -8.71
CA LYS A 91 -9.66 9.57 -9.44
C LYS A 91 -10.76 9.66 -10.50
N ASP A 92 -11.22 8.53 -11.03
CA ASP A 92 -12.31 8.40 -12.01
C ASP A 92 -13.66 8.03 -11.36
N GLY A 93 -13.74 8.05 -10.03
CA GLY A 93 -14.92 7.64 -9.27
C GLY A 93 -15.02 6.13 -9.05
N THR A 94 -14.05 5.32 -9.53
CA THR A 94 -14.06 3.87 -9.28
C THR A 94 -14.11 3.59 -7.78
N LEU A 95 -14.99 2.68 -7.38
CA LEU A 95 -15.15 2.30 -5.97
C LEU A 95 -14.01 1.38 -5.55
N LEU A 96 -13.42 1.68 -4.41
CA LEU A 96 -12.36 0.89 -3.78
C LEU A 96 -12.88 0.23 -2.50
N TYR A 97 -12.28 -0.89 -2.13
CA TYR A 97 -12.54 -1.63 -0.90
C TYR A 97 -11.24 -1.96 -0.19
N PHE A 98 -11.22 -1.77 1.13
CA PHE A 98 -10.06 -2.04 1.96
C PHE A 98 -10.21 -3.41 2.64
N SER A 99 -9.36 -4.36 2.27
CA SER A 99 -9.36 -5.72 2.81
C SER A 99 -8.18 -5.97 3.73
N LYS A 100 -8.40 -6.52 4.93
CA LYS A 100 -7.29 -6.82 5.84
C LYS A 100 -6.56 -8.09 5.43
N ILE A 101 -5.24 -7.98 5.31
CA ILE A 101 -4.36 -9.13 5.17
C ILE A 101 -3.81 -9.47 6.56
N SER A 102 -4.09 -10.69 7.02
CA SER A 102 -3.66 -11.17 8.35
C SER A 102 -2.56 -12.22 8.31
N SER A 103 -2.17 -12.69 7.12
CA SER A 103 -1.19 -13.76 6.95
C SER A 103 -0.13 -13.39 5.90
N GLY A 104 1.11 -13.82 6.13
CA GLY A 104 2.19 -13.64 5.17
C GLY A 104 2.66 -12.19 5.00
N ILE A 105 2.36 -11.28 5.93
CA ILE A 105 2.70 -9.86 5.87
C ILE A 105 4.20 -9.64 5.60
N ARG A 106 5.08 -10.36 6.31
CA ARG A 106 6.54 -10.34 6.09
C ARG A 106 6.96 -10.58 4.64
N LYS A 107 6.26 -11.46 3.92
CA LYS A 107 6.56 -11.77 2.52
C LYS A 107 6.01 -10.72 1.56
N GLN A 108 4.89 -10.09 1.90
CA GLN A 108 4.19 -9.13 1.03
C GLN A 108 4.78 -7.73 1.13
N VAL A 109 5.14 -7.29 2.34
CA VAL A 109 5.67 -5.94 2.61
C VAL A 109 6.98 -6.01 3.41
N PRO A 110 8.03 -6.64 2.85
CA PRO A 110 9.24 -6.98 3.60
C PRO A 110 9.94 -5.76 4.20
N MET A 111 9.91 -4.60 3.52
CA MET A 111 10.54 -3.39 4.05
C MET A 111 9.78 -2.80 5.25
N ALA A 112 8.45 -2.80 5.24
CA ALA A 112 7.65 -2.36 6.39
C ALA A 112 7.84 -3.32 7.57
N TYR A 113 7.74 -4.62 7.32
CA TYR A 113 7.92 -5.63 8.37
C TYR A 113 9.33 -5.63 8.96
N GLN A 114 10.37 -5.40 8.15
CA GLN A 114 11.75 -5.26 8.65
C GLN A 114 11.89 -4.07 9.62
N ARG A 115 11.08 -3.02 9.48
CA ARG A 115 11.16 -1.80 10.29
C ARG A 115 10.29 -1.85 11.54
N TYR A 116 9.08 -2.38 11.42
CA TYR A 116 8.06 -2.29 12.46
C TYR A 116 7.70 -3.65 13.06
N GLY A 117 8.13 -4.76 12.45
CA GLY A 117 7.88 -6.11 12.95
C GLY A 117 6.38 -6.41 13.08
N GLU A 118 5.98 -7.01 14.20
CA GLU A 118 4.61 -7.44 14.49
C GLU A 118 3.58 -6.29 14.58
N SER A 119 4.02 -5.03 14.69
CA SER A 119 3.09 -3.89 14.59
C SER A 119 2.68 -3.55 13.16
N THR A 120 3.25 -4.23 12.16
CA THR A 120 2.92 -4.03 10.75
C THR A 120 1.54 -4.62 10.44
N GLY A 121 0.52 -3.77 10.41
CA GLY A 121 -0.77 -4.10 9.79
C GLY A 121 -0.72 -3.95 8.27
N LEU A 122 -1.62 -4.63 7.55
CA LEU A 122 -1.70 -4.52 6.09
C LEU A 122 -3.14 -4.50 5.60
N LEU A 123 -3.48 -3.51 4.78
CA LEU A 123 -4.74 -3.37 4.06
C LEU A 123 -4.48 -3.43 2.55
N GLU A 124 -5.12 -4.38 1.88
CA GLU A 124 -5.17 -4.42 0.43
C GLU A 124 -6.27 -3.51 -0.10
N VAL A 125 -5.90 -2.64 -1.03
CA VAL A 125 -6.81 -1.73 -1.73
C VAL A 125 -7.27 -2.43 -3.00
N LEU A 126 -8.53 -2.86 -3.00
CA LEU A 126 -9.15 -3.63 -4.07
C LEU A 126 -10.09 -2.74 -4.89
N PHE A 127 -10.04 -2.86 -6.21
CA PHE A 127 -10.94 -2.18 -7.14
C PHE A 127 -12.23 -2.98 -7.30
N VAL A 128 -13.36 -2.38 -6.94
CA VAL A 128 -14.66 -3.03 -7.10
C VAL A 128 -15.03 -3.09 -8.58
N GLY A 129 -15.49 -4.25 -9.03
CA GLY A 129 -15.74 -4.58 -10.43
C GLY A 129 -14.52 -5.14 -11.18
N ARG A 130 -13.29 -4.94 -10.66
CA ARG A 130 -12.05 -5.49 -11.21
C ARG A 130 -11.51 -6.64 -10.39
N ASP A 131 -11.31 -6.41 -9.10
CA ASP A 131 -10.68 -7.36 -8.17
C ASP A 131 -11.73 -8.13 -7.36
N ILE A 132 -12.86 -7.48 -7.04
CA ILE A 132 -13.99 -8.06 -6.32
C ILE A 132 -15.32 -7.65 -6.96
N PRO A 133 -16.39 -8.48 -6.89
CA PRO A 133 -17.70 -8.11 -7.42
C PRO A 133 -18.38 -7.03 -6.54
N TYR A 134 -19.25 -6.23 -7.14
CA TYR A 134 -20.01 -5.17 -6.44
C TYR A 134 -20.83 -5.69 -5.25
N GLU A 135 -21.41 -6.88 -5.38
CA GLU A 135 -22.22 -7.54 -4.35
C GLU A 135 -21.45 -7.74 -3.04
N TYR A 136 -20.13 -7.92 -3.12
CA TYR A 136 -19.26 -8.12 -1.95
C TYR A 136 -19.25 -6.91 -1.01
N VAL A 137 -19.47 -5.71 -1.56
CA VAL A 137 -19.55 -4.46 -0.80
C VAL A 137 -20.97 -4.23 -0.27
N VAL A 138 -22.00 -4.47 -1.09
CA VAL A 138 -23.41 -4.26 -0.72
C VAL A 138 -23.85 -5.20 0.40
N ALA A 139 -23.44 -6.47 0.36
CA ALA A 139 -23.81 -7.46 1.37
C ALA A 139 -23.25 -7.19 2.78
N ARG A 140 -22.33 -6.23 2.93
CA ARG A 140 -21.75 -5.83 4.22
C ARG A 140 -22.35 -4.56 4.82
N HIS A 141 -23.23 -3.87 4.09
CA HIS A 141 -23.94 -2.69 4.55
C HIS A 141 -25.41 -2.96 4.91
N ASN A 142 -25.86 -4.21 4.78
CA ASN A 142 -27.17 -4.73 5.23
C ASN A 142 -26.97 -5.68 6.41
#